data_AF-A0A429M929-F1
#
_entry.id   AF-A0A429M929-F1
#
_cell.length_a   1.000
_cell.length_b   1.000
_cell.length_c   1.000
_cell.angle_alpha   90.00
_cell.angle_beta   90.00
_cell.angle_gamma   90.00
#
_symmetry.space_group_name_H-M   'P 1'
#
loop_
_entity.id
_entity.type
_entity.pdbx_description
1 polymer ?
#
loop_
_entity_poly.entity_id
_entity_poly.type
_entity_poly.pdbx_seq_one_letter_code
_entity_poly.pdbx_strand_id
1 'polypeptide(L)'
;MSAQLFVVATPIGHLDDMTFRAIDILKSVSIVAAEDTRQSAQLFKHYNISTPLTACHDHNESNKIEQLVQKLLAGENIALISDAGTPLISDP
;
A
#
# COMPACT_ATOMS: atom_id res chain seq x y z
N MET A 1 -8.18 19.20 -6.29
CA MET A 1 -6.99 18.40 -6.66
C MET A 1 -7.47 16.98 -6.90
N SER A 2 -6.99 16.29 -7.94
CA SER A 2 -7.32 14.88 -8.17
C SER A 2 -6.60 14.01 -7.14
N ALA A 3 -7.27 12.96 -6.65
CA ALA A 3 -6.60 11.96 -5.81
C ALA A 3 -5.53 11.20 -6.59
N GLN A 4 -4.59 10.60 -5.87
CA GLN A 4 -3.46 9.88 -6.43
C GLN A 4 -3.39 8.45 -5.89
N LEU A 5 -3.11 7.52 -6.79
CA LEU A 5 -2.67 6.17 -6.44
C LEU A 5 -1.14 6.13 -6.47
N PHE A 6 -0.53 5.86 -5.32
CA PHE A 6 0.91 5.71 -5.19
C PHE A 6 1.29 4.23 -5.24
N VAL A 7 2.10 3.84 -6.22
CA VAL A 7 2.69 2.49 -6.27
C VAL A 7 4.04 2.55 -5.55
N VAL A 8 4.16 1.83 -4.44
CA VAL A 8 5.30 1.92 -3.52
C VAL A 8 5.96 0.56 -3.37
N ALA A 9 7.23 0.47 -3.74
CA ALA A 9 8.04 -0.72 -3.55
C ALA A 9 8.41 -0.93 -2.08
N THR A 10 8.40 -2.18 -1.65
CA THR A 10 8.86 -2.62 -0.32
C THR A 10 10.22 -3.31 -0.44
N PRO A 11 11.06 -3.28 0.60
CA PRO A 11 12.38 -3.88 0.53
C PRO A 11 12.29 -5.41 0.53
N ILE A 12 13.16 -6.07 -0.25
CA ILE A 12 13.24 -7.55 -0.36
C ILE A 12 14.11 -8.15 0.76
N GLY A 13 14.73 -7.32 1.60
CA GLY A 13 15.65 -7.75 2.65
C GLY A 13 15.62 -6.84 3.87
N HIS A 14 16.42 -5.79 3.86
CA HIS A 14 16.59 -4.92 5.03
C HIS A 14 15.54 -3.80 5.03
N LEU A 15 14.89 -3.56 6.18
CA LEU A 15 13.85 -2.53 6.27
C LEU A 15 14.39 -1.15 5.87
N ASP A 16 15.59 -0.79 6.35
CA ASP A 16 16.27 0.49 6.06
C ASP A 16 16.50 0.80 4.57
N ASP A 17 16.30 -0.16 3.66
CA ASP A 17 16.33 0.10 2.22
C ASP A 17 15.09 0.89 1.74
N MET A 18 14.09 1.09 2.61
CA MET A 18 12.97 1.99 2.36
C MET A 18 13.43 3.45 2.21
N THR A 19 12.99 4.09 1.13
CA THR A 19 13.24 5.51 0.94
C THR A 19 12.37 6.36 1.87
N PHE A 20 12.88 7.51 2.32
CA PHE A 20 12.12 8.48 3.11
C PHE A 20 10.78 8.85 2.44
N ARG A 21 10.79 9.05 1.12
CA ARG A 21 9.58 9.36 0.35
C ARG A 21 8.52 8.25 0.43
N ALA A 22 8.94 6.99 0.38
CA ALA A 22 8.01 5.87 0.51
C ALA A 22 7.35 5.87 1.90
N ILE A 23 8.14 6.07 2.96
CA ILE A 23 7.64 6.17 4.33
C ILE A 23 6.65 7.34 4.47
N ASP A 24 6.98 8.51 3.94
CA ASP A 24 6.12 9.70 4.00
C ASP A 24 4.80 9.49 3.27
N ILE A 25 4.85 8.89 2.07
CA ILE A 25 3.64 8.53 1.32
C ILE A 25 2.77 7.60 2.16
N LEU A 26 3.32 6.50 2.67
CA LEU A 26 2.55 5.52 3.44
C LEU A 26 1.93 6.10 4.71
N LYS A 27 2.55 7.13 5.31
CA LYS A 27 1.98 7.88 6.45
C LYS A 27 0.90 8.89 6.06
N SER A 28 0.88 9.36 4.82
CA SER A 28 0.03 10.46 4.37
C SER A 28 -1.26 10.03 3.66
N VAL A 29 -1.28 8.82 3.07
CA VAL A 29 -2.43 8.29 2.35
C VAL A 29 -3.54 7.85 3.31
N SER A 30 -4.78 7.78 2.83
CA SER A 30 -5.93 7.39 3.65
C SER A 30 -5.98 5.88 3.93
N ILE A 31 -5.45 5.07 3.01
CA ILE A 31 -5.43 3.62 3.11
C ILE A 31 -4.28 3.06 2.25
N VAL A 32 -3.74 1.91 2.68
CA VAL A 32 -2.73 1.17 1.93
C VAL A 32 -3.27 -0.20 1.56
N ALA A 33 -3.30 -0.49 0.26
CA ALA A 33 -3.59 -1.81 -0.27
C ALA A 33 -2.29 -2.64 -0.34
N ALA A 34 -2.35 -3.87 0.17
CA ALA A 34 -1.20 -4.79 0.24
C ALA A 34 -1.60 -6.21 -0.17
N GLU A 35 -0.63 -6.99 -0.67
CA GLU A 35 -0.79 -8.42 -1.00
C GLU A 35 -0.74 -9.35 0.23
N ASP A 36 -0.03 -8.99 1.29
CA ASP A 36 -0.14 -9.65 2.58
C ASP A 36 -0.05 -8.59 3.68
N THR A 37 -1.23 -8.30 4.24
CA THR A 37 -1.36 -7.35 5.34
C THR A 37 -0.57 -7.76 6.59
N ARG A 38 -0.24 -9.05 6.77
CA ARG A 38 0.55 -9.54 7.91
C ARG A 38 2.02 -9.17 7.79
N GLN A 39 2.59 -9.30 6.59
CA GLN A 39 3.96 -8.88 6.30
C GLN A 39 4.07 -7.37 6.35
N SER A 40 3.12 -6.68 5.71
CA SER A 40 3.03 -5.22 5.71
C SER A 40 2.86 -4.62 7.11
N ALA A 41 2.17 -5.31 8.02
CA ALA A 41 2.03 -4.85 9.41
C ALA A 41 3.37 -4.76 10.15
N GLN A 42 4.35 -5.62 9.84
CA GLN A 42 5.68 -5.56 10.45
C GLN A 42 6.45 -4.32 9.97
N LEU A 43 6.40 -4.04 8.67
CA LEU A 43 6.96 -2.82 8.06
C LEU A 43 6.33 -1.57 8.69
N PHE A 44 5.00 -1.56 8.84
CA PHE A 44 4.28 -0.42 9.40
C PHE A 44 4.63 -0.18 10.85
N LYS A 45 4.76 -1.26 11.64
CA LYS A 45 5.20 -1.18 13.03
C LYS A 45 6.62 -0.62 13.15
N HIS A 46 7.54 -1.06 12.28
CA HIS A 46 8.93 -0.59 12.29
C HIS A 46 9.04 0.92 12.01
N TYR A 47 8.24 1.44 11.08
CA TYR A 47 8.27 2.86 10.69
C TYR A 47 7.24 3.74 11.42
N ASN A 48 6.53 3.20 12.40
CA ASN A 48 5.42 3.86 13.11
C ASN A 48 4.38 4.44 12.14
N ILE A 49 3.96 3.64 11.16
CA ILE A 49 2.89 3.99 10.21
C ILE A 49 1.56 3.52 10.81
N SER A 50 0.62 4.45 10.99
CA SER A 50 -0.71 4.18 11.55
C SER A 50 -1.81 4.05 10.49
N THR A 51 -1.47 4.23 9.23
CA THR A 51 -2.41 4.17 8.11
C THR A 51 -3.06 2.79 8.02
N PRO A 52 -4.38 2.69 7.79
CA PRO A 52 -5.05 1.40 7.70
C PRO A 52 -4.58 0.60 6.49
N LEU A 53 -4.40 -0.71 6.70
CA LEU A 53 -4.07 -1.68 5.67
C LEU A 53 -5.33 -2.41 5.18
N THR A 54 -5.39 -2.67 3.88
CA THR A 54 -6.40 -3.56 3.28
C THR A 54 -5.74 -4.58 2.36
N ALA A 55 -6.26 -5.79 2.39
CA ALA A 55 -5.80 -6.90 1.57
C ALA A 55 -6.34 -6.80 0.13
N CYS A 56 -5.46 -6.79 -0.87
CA CYS A 56 -5.78 -6.80 -2.30
C CYS A 56 -5.15 -8.05 -2.96
N HIS A 57 -5.93 -9.14 -3.12
CA HIS A 57 -5.47 -10.42 -3.67
C HIS A 57 -6.59 -11.06 -4.50
N ASP A 58 -6.21 -11.90 -5.47
CA ASP A 58 -7.04 -12.56 -6.51
C ASP A 58 -8.41 -13.10 -6.06
N HIS A 59 -8.52 -13.64 -4.83
CA HIS A 59 -9.76 -14.28 -4.38
C HIS A 59 -10.85 -13.30 -3.90
N ASN A 60 -10.59 -11.99 -3.85
CA ASN A 60 -11.52 -11.01 -3.25
C ASN A 60 -11.55 -9.65 -3.98
N GLU A 61 -11.12 -9.63 -5.25
CA GLU A 61 -10.77 -8.42 -5.99
C GLU A 61 -11.93 -7.48 -6.26
N SER A 62 -13.05 -7.96 -6.81
CA SER A 62 -14.04 -7.06 -7.42
C SER A 62 -14.63 -6.05 -6.43
N ASN A 63 -15.09 -6.51 -5.26
CA ASN A 63 -15.72 -5.62 -4.28
C ASN A 63 -14.72 -4.65 -3.61
N LYS A 64 -13.47 -5.07 -3.38
CA LYS A 64 -12.47 -4.24 -2.72
C LYS A 64 -11.84 -3.23 -3.67
N ILE A 65 -11.56 -3.63 -4.92
CA ILE A 65 -11.09 -2.72 -5.96
C ILE A 65 -12.14 -1.63 -6.18
N GLU A 66 -13.43 -1.98 -6.26
CA GLU A 66 -14.50 -0.99 -6.36
C GLU A 66 -14.47 0.01 -5.20
N GLN A 67 -14.30 -0.44 -3.96
CA GLN A 67 -14.19 0.46 -2.79
C GLN A 67 -12.98 1.39 -2.88
N LEU A 68 -11.82 0.89 -3.31
CA LEU A 68 -10.61 1.69 -3.49
C LEU A 68 -10.78 2.72 -4.61
N VAL A 69 -11.41 2.33 -5.73
CA VAL A 69 -11.74 3.25 -6.82
C VAL A 69 -12.70 4.33 -6.36
N GLN A 70 -13.74 4.00 -5.60
CA GLN A 70 -14.68 4.99 -5.04
C GLN A 70 -13.96 5.99 -4.12
N LYS A 71 -13.01 5.52 -3.31
CA LYS A 71 -12.18 6.40 -2.47
C LYS A 71 -11.31 7.35 -3.28
N LEU A 72 -10.65 6.86 -4.33
CA LEU A 72 -9.88 7.70 -5.26
C LEU A 72 -10.78 8.75 -5.91
N LEU A 73 -11.96 8.36 -6.41
CA LEU A 73 -12.94 9.28 -7.01
C LEU A 73 -13.47 10.31 -6.00
N ALA A 74 -13.55 9.95 -4.71
CA ALA A 74 -13.93 10.86 -3.63
C ALA A 74 -12.81 11.83 -3.21
N GLY A 75 -11.60 11.74 -3.78
CA GLY A 75 -10.49 12.63 -3.45
C GLY A 75 -9.48 12.06 -2.43
N GLU A 76 -9.63 10.81 -2.01
CA GLU A 76 -8.72 10.17 -1.04
C GLU A 76 -7.50 9.58 -1.74
N ASN A 77 -6.29 9.94 -1.28
CA ASN A 77 -5.06 9.32 -1.77
C ASN A 77 -4.90 7.90 -1.22
N ILE A 78 -4.40 6.99 -2.04
CA ILE A 78 -4.22 5.58 -1.71
C ILE A 78 -2.80 5.15 -2.07
N ALA A 79 -2.21 4.24 -1.31
CA ALA A 79 -1.00 3.55 -1.74
C ALA A 79 -1.26 2.06 -2.01
N LEU A 80 -0.52 1.51 -2.96
CA LEU A 80 -0.41 0.09 -3.24
C LEU A 80 1.02 -0.35 -2.95
N ILE A 81 1.19 -1.40 -2.13
CA ILE A 81 2.47 -2.01 -1.81
C ILE A 81 2.45 -3.50 -2.16
N SER A 82 3.63 -4.04 -2.45
CA SER A 82 3.90 -5.46 -2.60
C SER A 82 4.48 -6.05 -1.33
N ASP A 83 4.48 -7.37 -1.21
CA ASP A 83 5.02 -8.05 -0.03
C ASP A 83 6.53 -7.91 0.09
N ALA A 84 7.23 -8.07 -1.03
CA ALA A 84 8.65 -7.84 -1.14
C ALA A 84 9.02 -7.43 -2.57
N GLY A 85 9.58 -6.24 -2.73
CA GLY A 85 10.15 -5.78 -3.99
C GLY A 85 9.28 -4.76 -4.71
N THR A 86 9.26 -4.86 -6.04
CA THR A 86 8.55 -3.88 -6.88
C THR A 86 7.15 -4.40 -7.20
N PRO A 87 6.09 -3.66 -6.84
CA PRO A 87 4.72 -4.03 -7.16
C PRO A 87 4.54 -4.30 -8.65
N LEU A 88 3.63 -5.22 -8.98
CA LEU A 88 3.20 -5.55 -10.35
C LEU A 88 4.21 -6.37 -11.18
N ILE A 89 5.30 -6.88 -10.59
CA ILE A 89 6.23 -7.80 -11.30
C ILE A 89 5.89 -9.27 -11.04
N SER A 90 5.41 -9.61 -9.84
CA SER A 90 5.02 -10.98 -9.46
C SER A 90 3.79 -11.05 -8.56
N ASP A 91 3.14 -9.90 -8.37
CA ASP A 91 1.91 -9.74 -7.59
C ASP A 91 0.72 -9.71 -8.57
N PRO A 92 -0.52 -10.00 -8.14
CA PRO A 92 -1.72 -9.92 -8.98
C PRO A 92 -1.94 -8.52 -9.62
#